data_AF-A0A550BWJ8-F1
#
_entry.id   AF-A0A550BWJ8-F1
#
_cell.length_a   1.000
_cell.length_b   1.000
_cell.length_c   1.000
_cell.angle_alpha   90.00
_cell.angle_beta   90.00
_cell.angle_gamma   90.00
#
_symmetry.space_group_name_H-M   'P 1'
#
loop_
_entity.id
_entity.type
_entity.pdbx_description
1 polymer ?
#
loop_
_entity_poly.entity_id
_entity_poly.type
_entity_poly.pdbx_seq_one_letter_code
_entity_poly.pdbx_strand_id
1 'polypeptide(L)'
;EKYHSPPTEPVSNGLAGTATASSTTATPNHATIPSTIGAPALAHIPIGPLTPFRALKVLHFEPSVKLKFKKGEVSATAVLEMCTSLTTLCVRERKPVRLSDAVLWSTQIQAMRPWGAILSSLDQVKLPQFSELYMGCRWPTDERAIAGSFWVPYAEELLEKGIEMRIARICPGLQ
;
A
#
# COMPACT_ATOMS: atom_id res chain seq x y z
N GLU A 1 49.41 30.59 15.84
CA GLU A 1 48.33 31.57 15.55
C GLU A 1 47.37 30.92 14.57
N LYS A 2 46.04 30.92 14.65
CA LYS A 2 45.07 31.59 15.52
C LYS A 2 43.81 30.71 15.43
N TYR A 3 43.40 30.08 16.52
CA TYR A 3 42.14 29.32 16.60
C TYR A 3 40.98 30.31 16.43
N HIS A 4 40.00 29.98 15.58
CA HIS A 4 38.71 30.67 15.53
C HIS A 4 37.60 29.63 15.70
N SER A 5 37.09 29.55 16.92
CA SER A 5 35.82 28.90 17.22
C SER A 5 34.68 29.88 16.94
N PRO A 6 33.60 29.46 16.24
CA PRO A 6 32.37 30.21 16.19
C PRO A 6 31.40 29.89 17.36
N PRO A 7 30.43 30.78 17.63
CA PRO A 7 29.84 31.01 18.95
C PRO A 7 28.65 30.10 19.31
N THR A 8 28.52 29.88 20.62
CA THR A 8 27.38 29.30 21.33
C THR A 8 26.22 30.28 21.36
N GLU A 9 25.01 29.84 20.97
CA GLU A 9 23.76 30.60 21.09
C GLU A 9 22.63 29.76 21.71
N PRO A 10 21.59 30.42 22.26
CA PRO A 10 21.06 30.08 23.58
C PRO A 10 19.85 29.12 23.62
N VAL A 11 19.76 28.45 24.76
CA VAL A 11 18.65 27.64 25.26
C VAL A 11 17.38 28.50 25.38
N SER A 12 16.31 28.09 24.70
CA SER A 12 14.95 28.59 24.93
C SER A 12 14.12 27.56 25.68
N ASN A 13 13.85 27.86 26.96
CA ASN A 13 12.83 27.20 27.78
C ASN A 13 11.47 27.87 27.50
N GLY A 14 10.46 27.09 27.10
CA GLY A 14 9.14 27.62 26.75
C GLY A 14 7.98 26.68 27.07
N LEU A 15 7.37 26.95 28.22
CA LEU A 15 5.97 26.73 28.63
C LEU A 15 5.33 25.33 28.57
N ALA A 16 5.03 24.84 29.78
CA ALA A 16 4.00 23.85 30.07
C ALA A 16 2.59 24.40 29.76
N GLY A 17 1.84 23.67 28.94
CA GLY A 17 0.41 23.86 28.73
C GLY A 17 -0.36 22.68 29.33
N THR A 18 -1.08 22.93 30.43
CA THR A 18 -2.07 22.04 31.03
C THR A 18 -3.33 22.03 30.17
N ALA A 19 -3.67 20.89 29.57
CA ALA A 19 -4.96 20.67 28.92
C ALA A 19 -5.82 19.73 29.78
N THR A 20 -6.91 20.29 30.29
CA THR A 20 -7.94 19.69 31.12
C THR A 20 -8.73 18.63 30.36
N ALA A 21 -8.91 17.47 30.99
CA ALA A 21 -9.76 16.38 30.52
C ALA A 21 -11.24 16.77 30.51
N SER A 22 -11.98 16.36 29.48
CA SER A 22 -13.44 16.30 29.48
C SER A 22 -13.88 14.93 28.97
N SER A 23 -14.28 14.10 29.93
CA SER A 23 -14.82 12.76 29.70
C SER A 23 -16.28 12.90 29.30
N THR A 24 -16.64 12.45 28.09
CA THR A 24 -18.05 12.33 27.67
C THR A 24 -18.36 10.85 27.51
N THR A 25 -19.13 10.33 28.47
CA THR A 25 -19.64 8.96 28.49
C THR A 25 -20.77 8.84 27.47
N ALA A 26 -20.50 8.23 26.32
CA ALA A 26 -21.52 7.86 25.35
C ALA A 26 -21.88 6.38 25.50
N THR A 27 -23.16 6.11 25.72
CA THR A 27 -23.80 4.80 25.86
C THR A 27 -23.65 3.92 24.61
N PRO A 28 -23.51 2.58 24.76
CA PRO A 28 -23.44 1.67 23.62
C PRO A 28 -24.86 1.38 23.08
N ASN A 29 -25.18 1.95 21.91
CA ASN A 29 -26.35 1.53 21.14
C ASN A 29 -26.00 0.28 20.33
N HIS A 30 -26.70 -0.81 20.66
CA HIS A 30 -26.63 -2.10 19.98
C HIS A 30 -27.27 -1.98 18.59
N ALA A 31 -26.47 -1.64 17.58
CA ALA A 31 -26.90 -1.61 16.19
C ALA A 31 -26.83 -3.02 15.59
N THR A 32 -27.99 -3.66 15.45
CA THR A 32 -28.20 -4.84 14.62
C THR A 32 -27.74 -4.57 13.19
N ILE A 33 -26.71 -5.27 12.73
CA ILE A 33 -26.21 -5.20 11.35
C ILE A 33 -27.08 -6.11 10.48
N PRO A 34 -27.90 -5.59 9.55
CA PRO A 34 -28.54 -6.43 8.54
C PRO A 34 -27.47 -6.86 7.52
N SER A 35 -27.15 -8.16 7.51
CA SER A 35 -26.33 -8.79 6.47
C SER A 35 -27.08 -8.81 5.14
N THR A 36 -27.10 -7.68 4.44
CA THR A 36 -27.55 -7.63 3.05
C THR A 36 -26.34 -7.89 2.16
N ILE A 37 -26.35 -9.03 1.47
CA ILE A 37 -25.38 -9.39 0.43
C ILE A 37 -25.65 -8.47 -0.78
N GLY A 38 -25.13 -7.25 -0.71
CA GLY A 38 -25.24 -6.23 -1.75
C GLY A 38 -23.99 -6.18 -2.63
N ALA A 39 -24.20 -5.92 -3.92
CA ALA A 39 -23.18 -5.72 -4.95
C ALA A 39 -21.99 -4.86 -4.48
N PRO A 40 -20.76 -5.07 -5.02
CA PRO A 40 -19.55 -4.41 -4.52
C PRO A 40 -19.69 -2.89 -4.55
N ALA A 41 -19.80 -2.29 -3.37
CA ALA A 41 -19.87 -0.85 -3.19
C ALA A 41 -18.59 -0.22 -3.75
N LEU A 42 -18.74 0.61 -4.78
CA LEU A 42 -17.70 1.52 -5.25
C LEU A 42 -17.52 2.60 -4.19
N ALA A 43 -16.60 2.37 -3.25
CA ALA A 43 -16.23 3.37 -2.25
C ALA A 43 -15.53 4.55 -2.95
N HIS A 44 -16.26 5.66 -3.11
CA HIS A 44 -15.67 6.94 -3.50
C HIS A 44 -15.07 7.57 -2.25
N ILE A 45 -13.76 7.43 -2.06
CA ILE A 45 -13.05 8.06 -0.94
C ILE A 45 -12.85 9.53 -1.32
N PRO A 46 -13.54 10.50 -0.67
CA PRO A 46 -13.29 11.91 -0.94
C PRO A 46 -11.84 12.19 -0.53
N ILE A 47 -11.05 12.63 -1.51
CA ILE A 47 -9.68 13.08 -1.29
C ILE A 47 -9.78 14.44 -0.56
N GLY A 48 -9.99 14.40 0.75
CA GLY A 48 -9.72 15.55 1.63
C GLY A 48 -8.22 15.87 1.63
N PRO A 49 -7.73 16.79 2.50
CA PRO A 49 -6.30 16.97 2.66
C PRO A 49 -5.66 15.60 2.89
N LEU A 50 -4.71 15.22 2.03
CA LEU A 50 -4.09 13.88 1.94
C LEU A 50 -3.23 13.52 3.18
N THR A 51 -3.37 14.28 4.27
CA THR A 51 -2.76 14.05 5.58
C THR A 51 -3.03 12.67 6.20
N PRO A 52 -4.19 12.00 6.06
CA PRO A 52 -4.37 10.70 6.71
C PRO A 52 -3.51 9.59 6.08
N PHE A 53 -2.99 9.78 4.86
CA PHE A 53 -2.18 8.78 4.19
C PHE A 53 -0.72 8.75 4.70
N ARG A 54 -0.23 9.84 5.29
CA ARG A 54 1.16 9.92 5.78
C ARG A 54 1.44 8.96 6.93
N ALA A 55 0.44 8.67 7.76
CA ALA A 55 0.58 7.77 8.91
C ALA A 55 0.25 6.30 8.57
N LEU A 56 -0.14 5.99 7.32
CA LEU A 56 -0.46 4.63 6.91
C LEU A 56 0.82 3.79 6.83
N LYS A 57 0.89 2.76 7.68
CA LYS A 57 1.97 1.78 7.67
C LYS A 57 1.68 0.59 6.77
N VAL A 58 0.42 0.19 6.69
CA VAL A 58 -0.04 -0.97 5.93
C VAL A 58 -1.11 -0.51 4.96
N LEU A 59 -0.90 -0.80 3.68
CA LEU A 59 -1.89 -0.59 2.63
C LEU A 59 -2.28 -1.94 2.05
N HIS A 60 -3.57 -2.26 2.11
CA HIS A 60 -4.10 -3.53 1.62
C HIS A 60 -5.05 -3.31 0.44
N PHE A 61 -4.73 -3.95 -0.68
CA PHE A 61 -5.62 -4.03 -1.84
C PHE A 61 -6.34 -5.37 -1.85
N GLU A 62 -7.56 -5.38 -1.34
CA GLU A 62 -8.48 -6.51 -1.51
C GLU A 62 -8.80 -6.69 -3.00
N PRO A 63 -9.00 -7.93 -3.46
CA PRO A 63 -9.25 -8.20 -4.86
C PRO A 63 -10.51 -7.46 -5.31
N SER A 64 -11.53 -7.30 -4.46
CA SER A 64 -12.77 -6.61 -4.82
C SER A 64 -12.66 -5.09 -4.98
N VAL A 65 -11.57 -4.46 -4.51
CA VAL A 65 -11.41 -3.00 -4.57
C VAL A 65 -10.87 -2.59 -5.94
N LYS A 66 -11.72 -1.93 -6.73
CA LYS A 66 -11.26 -1.23 -7.93
C LYS A 66 -10.86 0.18 -7.51
N LEU A 67 -9.55 0.44 -7.44
CA LEU A 67 -9.07 1.82 -7.43
C LEU A 67 -9.39 2.44 -8.79
N LYS A 68 -10.42 3.28 -8.84
CA LYS A 68 -10.73 4.11 -10.01
C LYS A 68 -10.24 5.52 -9.71
N PHE A 69 -9.07 5.85 -10.25
CA PHE A 69 -8.65 7.24 -10.33
C PHE A 69 -9.34 7.88 -11.53
N LYS A 70 -9.93 9.07 -11.37
CA LYS A 70 -10.39 9.82 -12.55
C LYS A 70 -9.16 10.20 -13.37
N LYS A 71 -9.33 10.19 -14.69
CA LYS A 71 -8.28 10.61 -15.63
C LYS A 71 -7.84 12.04 -15.28
N GLY A 72 -6.56 12.19 -14.90
CA GLY A 72 -5.95 13.48 -14.56
C GLY A 72 -6.02 13.88 -13.08
N GLU A 73 -6.60 13.06 -12.19
CA GLU A 73 -6.78 13.45 -10.79
C GLU A 73 -5.55 13.11 -9.94
N VAL A 74 -5.15 11.83 -9.84
CA VAL A 74 -3.93 11.39 -9.13
C VAL A 74 -3.50 10.02 -9.67
N SER A 75 -2.20 9.79 -9.94
CA SER A 75 -1.71 8.46 -10.32
C SER A 75 -1.57 7.55 -9.08
N ALA A 76 -1.70 6.23 -9.26
CA ALA A 76 -1.46 5.28 -8.16
C ALA A 76 -0.05 5.44 -7.55
N THR A 77 0.93 5.81 -8.36
CA THR A 77 2.29 6.10 -7.93
C THR A 77 2.36 7.32 -7.03
N ALA A 78 1.66 8.41 -7.37
CA ALA A 78 1.60 9.60 -6.54
C ALA A 78 0.93 9.33 -5.19
N VAL A 79 -0.09 8.45 -5.15
CA VAL A 79 -0.68 8.02 -3.87
C VAL A 79 0.34 7.29 -3.01
N LEU A 80 1.11 6.37 -3.58
CA LEU A 80 2.14 5.64 -2.84
C LEU A 80 3.24 6.59 -2.33
N GLU A 81 3.73 7.51 -3.16
CA GLU A 81 4.74 8.51 -2.77
C GLU A 81 4.30 9.39 -1.59
N MET A 82 2.99 9.58 -1.39
CA MET A 82 2.47 10.30 -0.23
C MET A 82 2.42 9.46 1.06
N CYS A 83 2.49 8.14 0.95
CA CYS A 83 2.49 7.21 2.08
C CYS A 83 3.92 7.02 2.60
N THR A 84 4.56 8.09 3.07
CA THR A 84 5.97 8.08 3.50
C THR A 84 6.28 7.14 4.67
N SER A 85 5.26 6.76 5.45
CA SER A 85 5.38 5.78 6.54
C SER A 85 4.95 4.37 6.15
N LEU A 86 4.69 4.11 4.86
CA LEU A 86 4.31 2.78 4.39
C LEU A 86 5.47 1.82 4.57
N THR A 87 5.27 0.79 5.37
CA THR A 87 6.24 -0.30 5.57
C THR A 87 5.89 -1.52 4.73
N THR A 88 4.59 -1.76 4.57
CA THR A 88 4.07 -3.00 4.01
C THR A 88 2.95 -2.74 3.03
N LEU A 89 3.06 -3.33 1.84
CA LEU A 89 2.05 -3.29 0.81
C LEU A 89 1.54 -4.71 0.56
N CYS A 90 0.25 -4.95 0.78
CA CYS A 90 -0.39 -6.22 0.47
C CYS A 90 -1.19 -6.08 -0.83
N VAL A 91 -0.82 -6.83 -1.86
CA VAL A 91 -1.51 -6.90 -3.15
C VAL A 91 -2.11 -8.29 -3.31
N ARG A 92 -3.44 -8.37 -3.32
CA ARG A 92 -4.14 -9.65 -3.52
C ARG A 92 -4.62 -9.77 -4.96
N GLU A 93 -4.15 -10.82 -5.64
CA GLU A 93 -4.58 -11.10 -7.00
C GLU A 93 -6.08 -11.44 -7.02
N ARG A 94 -6.83 -10.84 -7.96
CA ARG A 94 -8.18 -11.31 -8.25
C ARG A 94 -8.04 -12.71 -8.85
N LYS A 95 -8.70 -13.70 -8.26
CA LYS A 95 -8.91 -14.98 -8.93
C LYS A 95 -9.50 -14.68 -10.33
N PRO A 96 -8.87 -15.14 -11.42
CA PRO A 96 -9.46 -15.00 -12.74
C PRO A 96 -10.89 -15.54 -12.69
N VAL A 97 -11.85 -14.78 -13.20
CA VAL A 97 -13.21 -15.29 -13.36
C VAL A 97 -13.08 -16.49 -14.29
N ARG A 98 -13.51 -17.68 -13.84
CA ARG A 98 -13.44 -18.91 -14.63
C ARG A 98 -14.44 -18.82 -15.79
N LEU A 99 -14.05 -18.13 -16.84
CA LEU A 99 -14.71 -18.13 -18.14
C LEU A 99 -14.11 -19.28 -18.95
N SER A 100 -14.86 -19.95 -19.80
CA SER A 100 -14.43 -21.18 -20.47
C SER A 100 -13.36 -20.97 -21.56
N ASP A 101 -12.15 -21.48 -21.29
CA ASP A 101 -11.12 -22.20 -22.08
C ASP A 101 -10.43 -21.71 -23.36
N ALA A 102 -10.71 -20.56 -23.98
CA ALA A 102 -9.85 -20.16 -25.14
C ALA A 102 -9.55 -18.66 -25.27
N VAL A 103 -10.46 -17.79 -24.86
CA VAL A 103 -10.28 -16.33 -24.92
C VAL A 103 -9.51 -15.80 -23.67
N LEU A 104 -9.10 -16.70 -22.78
CA LEU A 104 -8.63 -16.40 -21.42
C LEU A 104 -7.21 -15.84 -21.32
N TRP A 105 -6.24 -16.32 -22.10
CA TRP A 105 -4.83 -16.00 -21.83
C TRP A 105 -4.52 -14.52 -22.07
N SER A 106 -5.10 -13.92 -23.11
CA SER A 106 -4.92 -12.51 -23.44
C SER A 106 -5.61 -11.57 -22.44
N THR A 107 -6.75 -11.98 -21.87
CA THR A 107 -7.48 -11.20 -20.86
C THR A 107 -6.85 -11.29 -19.46
N GLN A 108 -6.21 -12.41 -19.13
CA GLN A 108 -5.47 -12.57 -17.88
C GLN A 108 -4.26 -11.61 -17.82
N ILE A 109 -3.51 -11.48 -18.91
CA ILE A 109 -2.38 -10.53 -19.00
C ILE A 109 -2.84 -9.07 -18.82
N GLN A 110 -4.01 -8.70 -19.37
CA GLN A 110 -4.54 -7.33 -19.23
C GLN A 110 -4.97 -6.99 -17.80
N ALA A 111 -5.45 -7.97 -17.02
CA ALA A 111 -5.80 -7.76 -15.61
C ALA A 111 -4.56 -7.56 -14.73
N MET A 112 -3.40 -8.10 -15.14
CA MET A 112 -2.13 -8.00 -14.39
C MET A 112 -1.32 -6.74 -14.73
N ARG A 113 -1.59 -6.08 -15.87
CA ARG A 113 -0.82 -4.94 -16.37
C ARG A 113 -0.76 -3.67 -15.49
N PRO A 114 -1.72 -3.29 -14.63
CA PRO A 114 -1.55 -2.04 -13.89
C PRO A 114 -0.41 -2.12 -12.87
N TRP A 115 0.00 -3.32 -12.45
CA TRP A 115 1.02 -3.49 -11.42
C TRP A 115 2.44 -3.24 -11.92
N GLY A 116 2.77 -3.57 -13.17
CA GLY A 116 4.16 -3.43 -13.65
C GLY A 116 4.69 -2.00 -13.48
N ALA A 117 3.92 -0.99 -13.88
CA ALA A 117 4.31 0.41 -13.71
C ALA A 117 4.38 0.84 -12.23
N ILE A 118 3.49 0.30 -11.39
CA ILE A 118 3.50 0.59 -9.95
C ILE A 118 4.74 -0.02 -9.31
N LEU A 119 5.02 -1.30 -9.56
CA LEU A 119 6.15 -2.04 -8.99
C LEU A 119 7.49 -1.42 -9.41
N SER A 120 7.68 -1.11 -10.69
CA SER A 120 8.92 -0.45 -11.14
C SER A 120 9.08 0.98 -10.57
N SER A 121 7.99 1.65 -10.19
CA SER A 121 8.06 2.96 -9.55
C SER A 121 8.36 2.92 -8.05
N LEU A 122 8.27 1.75 -7.41
CA LEU A 122 8.63 1.59 -6.00
C LEU A 122 10.13 1.74 -5.84
N ASP A 123 10.52 2.60 -4.91
CA ASP A 123 11.91 2.95 -4.62
C ASP A 123 12.02 3.33 -3.13
N GLN A 124 13.04 2.81 -2.44
CA GLN A 124 13.32 3.16 -1.05
C GLN A 124 13.68 4.64 -0.89
N VAL A 125 14.22 5.31 -1.91
CA VAL A 125 14.49 6.75 -1.85
C VAL A 125 13.20 7.55 -1.62
N LYS A 126 12.11 7.11 -2.25
CA LYS A 126 10.79 7.74 -2.13
C LYS A 126 10.00 7.22 -0.93
N LEU A 127 10.21 5.95 -0.58
CA LEU A 127 9.54 5.25 0.50
C LEU A 127 10.57 4.63 1.45
N PRO A 128 11.25 5.44 2.29
CA PRO A 128 12.39 4.99 3.08
C PRO A 128 12.05 3.93 4.13
N GLN A 129 10.77 3.82 4.50
CA GLN A 129 10.30 2.80 5.44
C GLN A 129 9.77 1.55 4.75
N PHE A 130 9.65 1.54 3.42
CA PHE A 130 9.04 0.47 2.67
C PHE A 130 10.05 -0.64 2.39
N SER A 131 9.79 -1.81 2.97
CA SER A 131 10.70 -2.95 2.89
C SER A 131 10.03 -4.25 2.43
N GLU A 132 8.71 -4.38 2.57
CA GLU A 132 8.02 -5.65 2.32
C GLU A 132 6.80 -5.48 1.40
N LEU A 133 6.76 -6.26 0.32
CA LEU A 133 5.64 -6.40 -0.59
C LEU A 133 5.05 -7.81 -0.48
N TYR A 134 3.81 -7.94 -0.02
CA TYR A 134 3.10 -9.22 0.02
C TYR A 134 2.22 -9.37 -1.20
N MET A 135 2.44 -10.43 -1.98
CA MET A 135 1.64 -10.72 -3.17
C MET A 135 0.85 -12.02 -3.03
N GLY A 136 -0.42 -11.96 -3.40
CA GLY A 136 -1.31 -13.11 -3.52
C GLY A 136 -1.05 -13.97 -4.76
N CYS A 137 0.20 -14.07 -5.22
CA CYS A 137 0.60 -14.85 -6.38
C CYS A 137 1.21 -16.19 -5.95
N ARG A 138 1.17 -17.18 -6.85
CA ARG A 138 1.92 -18.43 -6.68
C ARG A 138 3.31 -18.23 -7.25
N TRP A 139 4.34 -18.38 -6.42
CA TRP A 139 5.72 -18.37 -6.91
C TRP A 139 5.99 -19.59 -7.80
N PRO A 140 6.55 -19.39 -9.01
CA PRO A 140 7.11 -20.49 -9.78
C PRO A 140 8.23 -21.19 -8.99
N THR A 141 8.30 -22.52 -9.13
CA THR A 141 9.29 -23.36 -8.43
C THR A 141 10.26 -24.04 -9.39
N ASP A 142 9.93 -24.09 -10.68
CA ASP A 142 10.73 -24.72 -11.73
C ASP A 142 11.16 -23.68 -12.78
N GLU A 143 12.29 -23.93 -13.44
CA GLU A 143 12.91 -23.01 -14.41
C GLU A 143 11.95 -22.58 -15.53
N ARG A 144 11.13 -23.53 -16.01
CA ARG A 144 10.17 -23.25 -17.08
C ARG A 144 9.09 -22.28 -16.61
N ALA A 145 8.55 -22.48 -15.40
CA ALA A 145 7.60 -21.57 -14.80
C ALA A 145 8.24 -20.21 -14.46
N ILE A 146 9.51 -20.18 -14.04
CA ILE A 146 10.26 -18.95 -13.78
C ILE A 146 10.38 -18.13 -15.06
N ALA A 147 10.84 -18.75 -16.16
CA ALA A 147 11.01 -18.08 -17.45
C ALA A 147 9.70 -17.52 -18.02
N GLY A 148 8.56 -18.13 -17.69
CA GLY A 148 7.23 -17.66 -18.09
C GLY A 148 6.53 -16.76 -17.07
N SER A 149 7.15 -16.48 -15.92
CA SER A 149 6.49 -15.76 -14.83
C SER A 149 6.55 -14.26 -15.04
N PHE A 150 5.37 -13.62 -15.04
CA PHE A 150 5.25 -12.17 -15.05
C PHE A 150 5.91 -11.50 -13.83
N TRP A 151 5.90 -12.17 -12.68
CA TRP A 151 6.30 -11.56 -11.39
C TRP A 151 7.80 -11.62 -11.13
N VAL A 152 8.51 -12.58 -11.71
CA VAL A 152 9.94 -12.81 -11.42
C VAL A 152 10.79 -11.57 -11.76
N PRO A 153 10.70 -10.96 -12.96
CA PRO A 153 11.53 -9.81 -13.30
C PRO A 153 11.34 -8.63 -12.33
N TYR A 154 10.10 -8.39 -11.91
CA TYR A 154 9.81 -7.32 -10.95
C TYR A 154 10.31 -7.65 -9.54
N ALA A 155 10.32 -8.92 -9.16
CA ALA A 155 10.86 -9.31 -7.88
C ALA A 155 12.37 -9.10 -7.79
N GLU A 156 13.08 -9.43 -8.86
CA GLU A 156 14.51 -9.20 -8.99
C GLU A 156 14.79 -7.69 -8.92
N GLU A 157 14.06 -6.89 -9.71
CA GLU A 157 14.16 -5.42 -9.69
C GLU A 157 13.89 -4.84 -8.29
N LEU A 158 12.86 -5.33 -7.59
CA LEU A 158 12.52 -4.86 -6.25
C LEU A 158 13.57 -5.27 -5.21
N LEU A 159 14.13 -6.48 -5.34
CA LEU A 159 15.18 -6.96 -4.45
C LEU A 159 16.45 -6.13 -4.59
N GLU A 160 16.82 -5.73 -5.81
CA GLU A 160 17.93 -4.80 -6.07
C GLU A 160 17.70 -3.43 -5.40
N LYS A 161 16.43 -3.01 -5.27
CA LYS A 161 16.03 -1.80 -4.54
C LYS A 161 15.87 -2.01 -3.03
N GLY A 162 16.21 -3.18 -2.51
CA GLY A 162 16.10 -3.52 -1.09
C GLY A 162 14.68 -3.82 -0.60
N ILE A 163 13.74 -4.07 -1.51
CA ILE A 163 12.34 -4.39 -1.21
C ILE A 163 12.14 -5.91 -1.37
N GLU A 164 11.75 -6.59 -0.30
CA GLU A 164 11.53 -8.02 -0.31
C GLU A 164 10.09 -8.36 -0.73
N MET A 165 9.94 -9.26 -1.71
CA MET A 165 8.63 -9.73 -2.15
C MET A 165 8.27 -11.08 -1.51
N ARG A 166 7.18 -11.11 -0.76
CA ARG A 166 6.71 -12.27 0.02
C ARG A 166 5.37 -12.81 -0.49
N ILE A 167 5.13 -14.11 -0.24
CA ILE A 167 3.81 -14.71 -0.53
C ILE A 167 2.82 -14.25 0.54
N ALA A 168 1.70 -13.68 0.11
CA ALA A 168 0.56 -13.39 0.95
C ALA A 168 -0.20 -14.70 1.28
N ARG A 169 0.41 -15.60 2.05
CA ARG A 169 -0.34 -16.71 2.69
C ARG A 169 -1.20 -16.19 3.83
N ILE A 170 -0.66 -15.20 4.57
CA ILE A 170 -1.30 -14.50 5.69
C ILE A 170 -0.69 -13.09 5.68
N CYS A 171 -1.47 -12.03 5.39
CA CYS A 171 -0.95 -10.67 5.61
C CYS A 171 -0.89 -10.44 7.13
N PRO A 172 0.29 -10.12 7.70
CA PRO A 172 0.41 -9.88 9.13
C PRO A 172 -0.49 -8.69 9.52
N GLY A 173 -1.43 -8.92 10.43
CA GLY A 173 -2.38 -7.89 10.90
C GLY A 173 -3.84 -8.06 10.44
N LEU A 174 -4.16 -9.05 9.59
CA LEU A 174 -5.54 -9.51 9.39
C LEU A 174 -5.76 -10.80 10.22
N GLN A 175 -6.13 -10.66 11.49
CA GLN A 175 -6.77 -11.71 12.30
C GLN A 175 -8.14 -11.22 12.74
#